data_AF-A0AAN0NCU8-F1
#
_entry.id   AF-A0AAN0NCU8-F1
#
_cell.length_a   1.000
_cell.length_b   1.000
_cell.length_c   1.000
_cell.angle_alpha   90.00
_cell.angle_beta   90.00
_cell.angle_gamma   90.00
#
_symmetry.space_group_name_H-M   'P 1'
#
loop_
_entity.id
_entity.type
_entity.pdbx_description
1 polymer ?
#
loop_
_entity_poly.entity_id
_entity_poly.type
_entity_poly.pdbx_seq_one_letter_code
_entity_poly.pdbx_strand_id
1 'polypeptide(L)' 'MNKYLPDDADKAVYEGAIQTMMRSLIDNYTEETHEPGNPVLYHGVYSWHSGKGVDEGNIWGDYFYLEALMRLYKDWNPYW' A
#
# COMPACT_ATOMS: atom_id res chain seq x y z
N MET A 1 0.32 -0.14 18.21
CA MET A 1 1.53 -0.99 18.05
C MET A 1 1.24 -2.06 17.04
N ASN A 2 2.11 -2.23 16.05
CA ASN A 2 1.89 -3.16 14.97
C ASN A 2 2.10 -4.60 15.47
N LYS A 3 1.01 -5.31 15.81
CA LYS A 3 1.04 -6.63 16.46
C LYS A 3 1.72 -7.74 15.64
N TYR A 4 2.02 -7.45 14.37
CA TYR A 4 2.63 -8.38 13.43
C TYR A 4 4.17 -8.28 13.40
N LEU A 5 4.75 -7.25 14.01
CA LEU A 5 6.20 -7.11 14.06
C LEU A 5 6.79 -7.95 15.21
N PRO A 6 7.89 -8.69 14.96
CA PRO A 6 8.64 -9.33 16.03
C PRO A 6 9.16 -8.28 17.02
N ASP A 7 9.25 -8.67 18.29
CA ASP A 7 9.79 -7.82 19.34
C ASP A 7 11.31 -7.99 19.43
N ASP A 8 12.01 -7.43 18.44
CA ASP A 8 13.46 -7.47 18.31
C ASP A 8 14.07 -6.07 18.14
N ALA A 9 15.39 -6.02 17.96
CA ALA A 9 16.16 -4.79 17.86
C ALA A 9 15.74 -3.91 16.65
N ASP A 10 15.14 -4.50 15.62
CA ASP A 10 14.79 -3.81 14.37
C ASP A 10 13.33 -3.33 14.37
N LYS A 11 12.53 -3.66 15.39
CA LYS A 11 11.11 -3.28 15.48
C LYS A 11 10.87 -1.80 15.23
N ALA A 12 11.65 -0.92 15.87
CA ALA A 12 11.51 0.53 15.69
C ALA A 12 11.85 0.98 14.26
N VAL A 13 12.81 0.31 13.61
CA VAL A 13 13.19 0.56 12.22
C VAL A 13 12.03 0.20 11.29
N TYR A 14 11.42 -0.97 11.48
CA TYR A 14 10.26 -1.39 10.67
C TYR A 14 9.04 -0.51 10.90
N GLU A 15 8.77 -0.10 12.14
CA GLU A 15 7.68 0.86 12.41
C GLU A 15 7.90 2.18 11.68
N GLY A 16 9.12 2.74 11.72
CA GLY A 16 9.47 3.94 10.97
C GLY A 16 9.32 3.76 9.45
N ALA A 17 9.84 2.66 8.90
CA ALA A 17 9.77 2.37 7.48
C ALA A 17 8.32 2.27 6.97
N ILE A 18 7.44 1.60 7.72
CA ILE A 18 6.01 1.51 7.37
C ILE A 18 5.37 2.90 7.30
N GLN A 19 5.64 3.77 8.27
CA GLN A 19 5.09 5.14 8.27
C GLN A 19 5.62 5.95 7.08
N THR A 20 6.91 5.85 6.78
CA THR A 20 7.54 6.56 5.64
C THR A 20 6.98 6.08 4.31
N MET A 21 6.88 4.77 4.10
CA MET A 21 6.34 4.19 2.87
C MET A 21 4.86 4.57 2.68
N MET A 22 4.03 4.38 3.71
CA MET A 22 2.61 4.70 3.61
C MET A 22 2.34 6.18 3.37
N ARG A 23 3.09 7.07 4.05
CA ARG A 23 3.00 8.51 3.77
C ARG A 23 3.36 8.82 2.32
N SER A 24 4.43 8.23 1.80
CA SER A 24 4.83 8.43 0.40
C SER A 24 3.73 8.00 -0.56
N LEU A 25 3.09 6.84 -0.34
CA LEU A 25 2.01 6.34 -1.19
C LEU A 25 0.78 7.25 -1.14
N ILE A 26 0.36 7.67 0.06
CA ILE A 26 -0.76 8.61 0.23
C ILE A 26 -0.48 9.92 -0.50
N ASP A 27 0.68 10.53 -0.26
CA ASP A 27 0.95 11.90 -0.70
C ASP A 27 1.30 12.01 -2.19
N ASN A 28 1.82 10.93 -2.80
CA ASN A 28 2.41 11.01 -4.16
C ASN A 28 1.90 9.96 -5.15
N TYR A 29 1.11 8.97 -4.70
CA TYR A 29 0.65 7.86 -5.55
C TYR A 29 -0.86 7.62 -5.45
N THR A 30 -1.59 8.50 -4.76
CA THR A 30 -3.06 8.49 -4.72
C THR A 30 -3.61 9.87 -5.03
N GLU A 31 -4.84 9.91 -5.53
CA GLU A 31 -5.55 11.15 -5.87
C GLU A 31 -6.66 11.42 -4.85
N GLU A 32 -7.00 12.68 -4.60
CA GLU A 32 -8.14 13.01 -3.71
C GLU A 32 -9.49 12.71 -4.38
N THR A 33 -9.55 12.79 -5.71
CA THR A 33 -10.77 12.61 -6.50
C THR A 33 -10.64 11.44 -7.45
N HIS A 34 -11.67 10.58 -7.50
CA HIS A 34 -11.69 9.38 -8.33
C HIS A 34 -12.95 9.35 -9.21
N GLU A 35 -12.77 8.96 -10.47
CA GLU A 35 -13.87 8.66 -11.39
C GLU A 35 -14.13 7.14 -11.44
N PRO A 36 -15.35 6.70 -11.83
CA PRO A 36 -15.63 5.29 -12.00
C PRO A 36 -14.63 4.62 -12.97
N GLY A 37 -13.94 3.59 -12.47
CA GLY A 37 -12.91 2.86 -13.23
C GLY A 37 -11.48 3.25 -12.91
N ASN A 38 -11.24 4.33 -12.15
CA ASN A 38 -9.90 4.70 -11.69
C ASN A 38 -9.39 3.72 -10.62
N PRO A 39 -8.07 3.45 -10.60
CA PRO A 39 -7.45 2.74 -9.50
C PRO A 39 -7.40 3.59 -8.24
N VAL A 40 -7.15 2.96 -7.09
CA VAL A 40 -6.87 3.67 -5.84
C VAL A 40 -5.41 4.11 -5.79
N LEU A 41 -4.50 3.26 -6.23
CA LEU A 41 -3.05 3.49 -6.23
C LEU A 41 -2.51 3.54 -7.67
N TYR A 42 -1.79 4.60 -7.98
CA TYR A 42 -1.23 4.89 -9.31
C TYR A 42 0.25 4.46 -9.43
N HIS A 43 0.77 4.51 -10.67
CA HIS A 43 2.16 4.21 -11.02
C HIS A 43 2.63 2.77 -10.73
N GLY A 44 1.72 1.80 -10.86
CA GLY A 44 2.05 0.39 -10.81
C GLY A 44 2.64 -0.13 -12.12
N VAL A 45 3.34 -1.27 -12.04
CA VAL A 45 3.84 -1.99 -13.21
C VAL A 45 3.44 -3.46 -13.12
N TYR A 46 2.58 -3.91 -14.02
CA TYR A 46 2.16 -5.30 -14.09
C TYR A 46 3.19 -6.16 -14.85
N SER A 47 3.43 -5.88 -16.12
CA SER A 47 4.36 -6.67 -16.93
C SER A 47 5.09 -5.79 -17.94
N TRP A 48 6.24 -5.30 -17.51
CA TRP A 48 7.07 -4.35 -18.27
C TRP A 48 7.42 -4.86 -19.67
N HIS A 49 8.00 -6.07 -19.77
CA HIS A 49 8.44 -6.65 -21.04
C HIS A 49 7.29 -6.94 -22.02
N SER A 50 6.06 -7.13 -21.53
CA SER A 50 4.89 -7.33 -22.39
C SER A 50 4.11 -6.04 -22.66
N GLY A 51 4.54 -4.90 -22.09
CA GLY A 51 3.87 -3.61 -22.23
C GLY A 51 2.49 -3.54 -21.59
N LYS A 52 2.16 -4.46 -20.67
CA LYS A 52 0.84 -4.53 -20.03
C LYS A 52 0.87 -3.86 -18.67
N GLY A 53 -0.03 -2.90 -18.45
CA GLY A 53 -0.19 -2.21 -17.17
C GLY A 53 1.11 -1.56 -16.69
N VAL A 54 1.80 -0.82 -17.57
CA VAL A 54 3.05 -0.12 -17.23
C VAL A 54 2.70 1.33 -16.91
N ASP A 55 3.05 1.77 -15.71
CA ASP A 55 2.66 3.08 -15.19
C ASP A 55 1.13 3.24 -15.07
N GLU A 56 0.47 2.14 -14.69
CA GLU A 56 -0.98 2.05 -14.51
C GLU A 56 -1.31 1.49 -13.13
N GLY A 57 -2.54 1.73 -12.66
CA GLY A 57 -3.06 1.04 -11.49
C GLY A 57 -3.22 -0.46 -11.72
N ASN A 58 -3.23 -1.23 -10.63
CA ASN A 58 -3.50 -2.65 -10.68
C ASN A 58 -4.18 -3.12 -9.39
N ILE A 59 -5.01 -4.15 -9.53
CA ILE A 59 -5.94 -4.52 -8.46
C ILE A 59 -5.25 -5.09 -7.21
N TRP A 60 -4.08 -5.72 -7.36
CA TRP A 60 -3.32 -6.18 -6.19
C TRP A 60 -2.68 -5.01 -5.45
N GLY A 61 -2.18 -3.99 -6.15
CA GLY A 61 -1.70 -2.74 -5.55
C GLY A 61 -2.78 -2.06 -4.73
N ASP A 62 -3.97 -1.88 -5.31
CA ASP A 62 -5.13 -1.29 -4.61
C ASP A 62 -5.51 -2.08 -3.36
N TYR A 63 -5.55 -3.42 -3.48
CA TYR A 63 -5.90 -4.31 -2.37
C TYR A 63 -4.91 -4.17 -1.21
N PHE A 64 -3.61 -4.34 -1.45
CA PHE A 64 -2.60 -4.31 -0.39
C PHE A 64 -2.40 -2.90 0.18
N TYR A 65 -2.60 -1.86 -0.63
CA TYR A 65 -2.60 -0.49 -0.14
C TYR A 65 -3.73 -0.25 0.86
N LEU A 66 -4.96 -0.60 0.49
CA LEU A 66 -6.11 -0.48 1.39
C LEU A 66 -5.92 -1.32 2.65
N GLU A 67 -5.42 -2.53 2.50
CA GLU A 67 -5.15 -3.40 3.64
C GLU A 67 -4.13 -2.80 4.62
N ALA A 68 -3.05 -2.22 4.10
CA ALA A 68 -2.04 -1.53 4.91
C ALA A 68 -2.65 -0.35 5.67
N LEU A 69 -3.51 0.44 5.02
CA LEU A 69 -4.27 1.50 5.68
C LEU A 69 -5.17 0.93 6.79
N MET A 70 -5.89 -0.16 6.52
CA MET A 70 -6.79 -0.77 7.51
C MET A 70 -6.03 -1.31 8.71
N ARG A 71 -4.86 -1.93 8.52
CA ARG A 71 -3.98 -2.40 9.60
C ARG A 71 -3.42 -1.26 10.46
N LEU A 72 -3.19 -0.08 9.87
CA LEU A 72 -2.75 1.11 10.60
C LEU A 72 -3.91 1.80 11.32
N TYR A 73 -5.12 1.76 10.75
CA TYR A 73 -6.29 2.46 11.27
C TYR A 73 -6.98 1.73 12.42
N LYS A 74 -7.05 0.39 12.37
CA LYS A 74 -7.76 -0.42 13.38
C LYS A 74 -7.11 -1.77 13.60
N ASP A 75 -7.53 -2.46 14.66
CA ASP A 75 -7.21 -3.88 14.83
C ASP A 75 -7.94 -4.71 13.78
N TRP A 76 -7.26 -5.00 12.68
CA TRP A 76 -7.83 -5.67 11.52
C TRP A 76 -7.64 -7.19 11.64
N ASN A 77 -8.66 -7.94 11.22
CA ASN A 77 -8.60 -9.39 11.07
C ASN A 77 -8.39 -9.72 9.59
N PRO A 78 -7.20 -10.22 9.20
CA PRO A 78 -6.93 -10.56 7.81
C PRO A 78 -7.83 -11.67 7.28
N TYR A 79 -8.01 -11.68 5.96
CA TYR A 79 -8.75 -12.76 5.28
C TYR A 79 -7.93 -14.05 5.14
N TRP A 80 -6.64 -14.00 5.48
CA TRP A 80 -5.70 -15.12 5.50
C TRP A 80 -5.19 -15.43 6.90
#